data_AF-A0A2V5SBY3-F1
#
_entry.id   AF-A0A2V5SBY3-F1
#
_cell.length_a   1.000
_cell.length_b   1.000
_cell.length_c   1.000
_cell.angle_alpha   90.00
_cell.angle_beta   90.00
_cell.angle_gamma   90.00
#
_symmetry.space_group_name_H-M   'P 1'
#
loop_
_entity.id
_entity.type
_entity.pdbx_description
1 polymer ?
#
loop_
_entity_poly.entity_id
_entity_poly.type
_entity_poly.pdbx_seq_one_letter_code
_entity_poly.pdbx_strand_id
1 'polypeptide(L)'
;MRTIFCAVAIAGASLTLPSAEASPPQPASGEFFPCFSFASPPRQVGENLIITFNISNWRTSTGTVIGSAEGTELDVVHPDGSITLHGSFLFTGSVEDRSGTMVFSYEGIGNAVTGHETLRFVGRQGTGDLAGAYANITAEGDVVPPDPNSGCDLQGAGTYTGHDEDAQFAISHHASRRDGFAFGEAITKTNVAVPAFALAATPC
;
A
#
# COMPACT_ATOMS: atom_id res chain seq x y z
N MET A 1 -1.45 72.62 31.15
CA MET A 1 -1.49 71.15 31.34
C MET A 1 -2.85 70.63 30.92
N ARG A 2 -2.91 69.80 29.88
CA ARG A 2 -3.96 68.77 29.67
C ARG A 2 -3.48 67.84 28.56
N THR A 3 -2.71 66.84 28.97
CA THR A 3 -2.32 65.67 28.18
C THR A 3 -3.57 64.82 27.95
N ILE A 4 -3.93 64.59 26.69
CA ILE A 4 -4.99 63.63 26.30
C ILE A 4 -4.27 62.40 25.76
N PHE A 5 -4.31 61.31 26.53
CA PHE A 5 -3.87 59.99 26.07
C PHE A 5 -5.02 59.36 25.28
N CYS A 6 -4.87 59.21 23.97
CA CYS A 6 -5.75 58.36 23.17
C CYS A 6 -5.35 56.90 23.40
N ALA A 7 -6.13 56.18 24.20
CA ALA A 7 -6.04 54.73 24.30
C ALA A 7 -6.53 54.10 23.00
N VAL A 8 -5.64 53.48 22.23
CA VAL A 8 -6.00 52.63 21.10
C VAL A 8 -6.44 51.29 21.67
N ALA A 9 -7.74 51.03 21.68
CA ALA A 9 -8.28 49.71 21.97
C ALA A 9 -8.06 48.81 20.76
N ILE A 10 -7.09 47.89 20.84
CA ILE A 10 -6.94 46.82 19.86
C ILE A 10 -8.09 45.84 20.13
N ALA A 11 -9.17 45.94 19.36
CA ALA A 11 -10.18 44.90 19.29
C ALA A 11 -9.52 43.65 18.70
N GLY A 12 -9.14 42.72 19.56
CA GLY A 12 -8.67 41.40 19.16
C GLY A 12 -9.82 40.66 18.48
N ALA A 13 -9.88 40.75 17.15
CA ALA A 13 -10.70 39.84 16.36
C ALA A 13 -10.07 38.46 16.49
N SER A 14 -10.58 37.66 17.43
CA SER A 14 -10.31 36.23 17.50
C SER A 14 -10.73 35.63 16.16
N LEU A 15 -9.75 35.32 15.32
CA LEU A 15 -9.95 34.49 14.14
C LEU A 15 -10.48 33.15 14.65
N THR A 16 -11.80 32.97 14.62
CA THR A 16 -12.43 31.65 14.75
C THR A 16 -12.09 30.90 13.47
N LEU A 17 -10.87 30.39 13.39
CA LEU A 17 -10.53 29.37 12.41
C LEU A 17 -11.50 28.20 12.68
N PRO A 18 -12.23 27.70 11.67
CA PRO A 18 -12.99 26.48 11.85
C PRO A 18 -12.01 25.41 12.33
N SER A 19 -12.33 24.79 13.46
CA SER A 19 -11.57 23.64 13.94
C SER A 19 -11.79 22.55 12.89
N ALA A 20 -10.75 22.21 12.14
CA ALA A 20 -10.76 21.02 11.32
C ALA A 20 -10.68 19.84 12.29
N GLU A 21 -11.84 19.31 12.70
CA GLU A 21 -11.88 18.08 13.45
C GLU A 21 -11.65 16.93 12.48
N ALA A 22 -10.54 16.21 12.66
CA ALA A 22 -10.33 14.94 12.00
C ALA A 22 -11.46 13.99 12.40
N SER A 23 -12.08 13.32 11.44
CA SER A 23 -13.07 12.29 11.73
C SER A 23 -12.43 11.20 12.59
N PRO A 24 -13.15 10.62 13.56
CA PRO A 24 -12.62 9.52 14.36
C PRO A 24 -12.13 8.36 13.47
N PRO A 25 -11.08 7.63 13.88
CA PRO A 25 -10.57 6.50 13.10
C PRO A 25 -11.69 5.47 12.88
N GLN A 26 -11.96 5.14 11.62
CA GLN A 26 -12.95 4.11 11.27
C GLN A 26 -12.25 2.74 11.22
N PRO A 27 -12.87 1.67 11.76
CA PRO A 27 -12.32 0.33 11.64
C PRO A 27 -12.34 -0.14 10.19
N ALA A 28 -11.21 -0.68 9.71
CA ALA A 28 -11.07 -1.27 8.40
C ALA A 28 -10.73 -2.75 8.51
N SER A 29 -11.37 -3.59 7.70
CA SER A 29 -11.03 -5.01 7.60
C SER A 29 -11.42 -5.60 6.27
N GLY A 30 -10.71 -6.64 5.83
CA GLY A 30 -11.05 -7.36 4.62
C GLY A 30 -10.03 -8.41 4.22
N GLU A 31 -10.16 -8.89 2.99
CA GLU A 31 -9.30 -9.91 2.39
C GLU A 31 -8.49 -9.34 1.22
N PHE A 32 -7.31 -9.90 1.00
CA PHE A 32 -6.43 -9.52 -0.10
C PHE A 32 -5.75 -10.73 -0.76
N PHE A 33 -5.46 -10.57 -2.05
CA PHE A 33 -4.90 -11.62 -2.91
C PHE A 33 -3.77 -11.01 -3.74
N PRO A 34 -2.51 -11.05 -3.24
CA PRO A 34 -1.35 -10.55 -3.97
C PRO A 34 -1.02 -11.43 -5.16
N CYS A 35 -0.48 -10.81 -6.21
CA CYS A 35 0.18 -11.50 -7.30
C CYS A 35 1.58 -10.91 -7.48
N PHE A 36 2.59 -11.74 -7.22
CA PHE A 36 3.99 -11.35 -7.27
C PHE A 36 4.66 -11.91 -8.52
N SER A 37 5.58 -11.12 -9.09
CA SER A 37 6.51 -11.56 -10.11
C SER A 37 7.93 -11.14 -9.74
N PHE A 38 8.94 -11.95 -10.07
CA PHE A 38 10.33 -11.59 -9.78
C PHE A 38 10.73 -10.35 -10.59
N ALA A 39 11.07 -9.26 -9.89
CA ALA A 39 11.59 -8.05 -10.53
C ALA A 39 13.00 -8.27 -11.09
N SER A 40 13.74 -9.21 -10.50
CA SER A 40 15.05 -9.67 -10.94
C SER A 40 15.31 -11.08 -10.41
N PRO A 41 16.26 -11.84 -10.99
CA PRO A 41 16.65 -13.13 -10.43
C PRO A 41 17.03 -13.01 -8.94
N PRO A 42 16.57 -13.94 -8.08
CA PRO A 42 17.01 -14.00 -6.69
C PRO A 42 18.54 -14.02 -6.57
N ARG A 43 19.08 -13.29 -5.59
CA ARG A 43 20.54 -13.16 -5.42
C ARG A 43 20.97 -13.56 -4.02
N GLN A 44 22.07 -14.29 -3.93
CA GLN A 44 22.71 -14.61 -2.65
C GLN A 44 23.62 -13.45 -2.21
N VAL A 45 23.48 -13.02 -0.96
CA VAL A 45 24.31 -11.98 -0.32
C VAL A 45 24.73 -12.47 1.06
N GLY A 46 25.97 -12.95 1.16
CA GLY A 46 26.41 -13.66 2.36
C GLY A 46 25.64 -14.97 2.51
N GLU A 47 25.03 -15.17 3.67
CA GLU A 47 24.18 -16.34 3.95
C GLU A 47 22.68 -16.06 3.68
N ASN A 48 22.33 -14.81 3.34
CA ASN A 48 20.95 -14.43 3.07
C ASN A 48 20.63 -14.50 1.57
N LEU A 49 19.43 -14.95 1.24
CA LEU A 49 18.87 -14.82 -0.10
C LEU A 49 18.04 -13.54 -0.17
N ILE A 50 18.30 -12.69 -1.16
CA ILE A 50 17.55 -11.47 -1.40
C ILE A 50 16.66 -11.65 -2.62
N ILE A 51 15.37 -11.40 -2.42
CA ILE A 51 14.35 -11.50 -3.46
C ILE A 51 13.72 -10.12 -3.63
N THR A 52 13.37 -9.78 -4.87
CA THR A 52 12.66 -8.53 -5.15
C THR A 52 11.49 -8.86 -6.06
N PHE A 53 10.30 -8.50 -5.62
CA PHE A 53 9.07 -8.74 -6.34
C PHE A 53 8.50 -7.44 -6.89
N ASN A 54 7.88 -7.54 -8.06
CA ASN A 54 6.84 -6.61 -8.48
C ASN A 54 5.49 -7.16 -8.04
N ILE A 55 4.73 -6.31 -7.39
CA ILE A 55 3.33 -6.55 -7.02
C ILE A 55 2.49 -6.04 -8.18
N SER A 56 1.65 -6.89 -8.73
CA SER A 56 0.73 -6.54 -9.82
C SER A 56 -0.58 -7.25 -9.61
N ASN A 57 -1.66 -6.81 -10.26
CA ASN A 57 -2.96 -7.49 -10.20
C ASN A 57 -3.45 -7.83 -8.78
N TRP A 58 -2.93 -7.16 -7.76
CA TRP A 58 -3.39 -7.30 -6.39
C TRP A 58 -4.87 -6.92 -6.38
N ARG A 59 -5.71 -7.76 -5.81
CA ARG A 59 -7.12 -7.43 -5.61
C ARG A 59 -7.47 -7.58 -4.16
N THR A 60 -8.23 -6.62 -3.65
CA THR A 60 -9.03 -6.83 -2.45
C THR A 60 -10.39 -7.35 -2.88
N SER A 61 -10.79 -8.52 -2.37
CA SER A 61 -12.01 -9.21 -2.82
C SER A 61 -13.24 -8.71 -2.06
N THR A 62 -13.06 -8.38 -0.77
CA THR A 62 -14.11 -8.08 0.18
C THR A 62 -13.58 -7.17 1.30
N GLY A 63 -14.48 -6.45 1.95
CA GLY A 63 -14.18 -5.61 3.11
C GLY A 63 -14.19 -4.11 2.82
N THR A 64 -13.54 -3.35 3.70
CA THR A 64 -13.55 -1.88 3.70
C THR A 64 -12.80 -1.27 2.52
N VAL A 65 -11.73 -1.94 2.05
CA VAL A 65 -10.89 -1.50 0.93
C VAL A 65 -11.22 -2.34 -0.30
N ILE A 66 -11.65 -1.73 -1.39
CA ILE A 66 -11.95 -2.39 -2.66
C ILE A 66 -11.13 -1.76 -3.78
N GLY A 67 -10.25 -2.53 -4.42
CA GLY A 67 -9.46 -2.00 -5.52
C GLY A 67 -8.31 -2.88 -5.94
N SER A 68 -7.31 -2.24 -6.55
CA SER A 68 -6.08 -2.89 -6.97
C SER A 68 -4.84 -2.16 -6.48
N ALA A 69 -3.74 -2.90 -6.38
CA ALA A 69 -2.44 -2.35 -6.03
C ALA A 69 -1.34 -2.80 -7.00
N GLU A 70 -0.40 -1.90 -7.23
CA GLU A 70 0.84 -2.16 -7.97
C GLU A 70 2.02 -1.57 -7.21
N GLY A 71 3.13 -2.30 -7.14
CA GLY A 71 4.23 -1.91 -6.27
C GLY A 71 5.42 -2.85 -6.32
N THR A 72 6.27 -2.74 -5.31
CA THR A 72 7.47 -3.54 -5.17
C THR A 72 7.69 -3.98 -3.73
N GLU A 73 8.26 -5.16 -3.57
CA GLU A 73 8.65 -5.73 -2.29
C GLU A 73 10.09 -6.25 -2.34
N LEU A 74 10.79 -6.15 -1.22
CA LEU A 74 12.10 -6.75 -1.01
C LEU A 74 12.07 -7.67 0.20
N ASP A 75 12.41 -8.94 -0.05
CA ASP A 75 12.52 -9.96 0.98
C ASP A 75 13.98 -10.30 1.24
N VAL A 76 14.30 -10.43 2.51
CA VAL A 76 15.55 -11.02 2.99
C VAL A 76 15.20 -12.33 3.66
N VAL A 77 15.52 -13.44 3.00
CA VAL A 77 15.37 -14.79 3.55
C VAL A 77 16.67 -15.16 4.26
N HIS A 78 16.57 -15.45 5.54
CA HIS A 78 17.68 -15.83 6.41
C HIS A 78 17.95 -17.35 6.35
N PRO A 79 19.14 -17.81 6.77
CA PRO A 79 19.50 -19.24 6.76
C PRO A 79 18.56 -20.15 7.56
N ASP A 80 17.92 -19.61 8.58
CA ASP A 80 16.95 -20.32 9.43
C ASP A 80 15.54 -20.37 8.82
N GLY A 81 15.35 -19.79 7.63
CA GLY A 81 14.08 -19.70 6.93
C GLY A 81 13.19 -18.55 7.39
N SER A 82 13.61 -17.72 8.36
CA SER A 82 12.89 -16.48 8.68
C SER A 82 13.04 -15.46 7.55
N ILE A 83 12.01 -14.63 7.37
CA ILE A 83 11.97 -13.56 6.37
C ILE A 83 11.79 -12.23 7.07
N THR A 84 12.57 -11.24 6.66
CA THR A 84 12.24 -9.82 6.89
C THR A 84 11.95 -9.17 5.56
N LEU A 85 10.89 -8.37 5.49
CA LEU A 85 10.42 -7.78 4.24
C LEU A 85 10.00 -6.33 4.41
N HIS A 86 10.11 -5.57 3.33
CA HIS A 86 9.51 -4.25 3.21
C HIS A 86 9.10 -3.98 1.76
N GLY A 87 8.08 -3.16 1.61
CA GLY A 87 7.59 -2.80 0.28
C GLY A 87 6.77 -1.53 0.27
N SER A 88 6.34 -1.20 -0.94
CA SER A 88 5.39 -0.11 -1.16
C SER A 88 4.56 -0.37 -2.40
N PHE A 89 3.32 0.10 -2.39
CA PHE A 89 2.44 0.01 -3.54
C PHE A 89 1.54 1.24 -3.66
N LEU A 90 1.14 1.52 -4.89
CA LEU A 90 0.06 2.44 -5.22
C LEU A 90 -1.25 1.65 -5.25
N PHE A 91 -2.13 1.94 -4.30
CA PHE A 91 -3.51 1.50 -4.31
C PHE A 91 -4.34 2.42 -5.23
N THR A 92 -5.24 1.82 -6.02
CA THR A 92 -6.28 2.51 -6.77
C THR A 92 -7.60 1.80 -6.51
N GLY A 93 -8.58 2.54 -5.99
CA GLY A 93 -9.88 1.97 -5.64
C GLY A 93 -10.65 2.84 -4.67
N SER A 94 -11.44 2.20 -3.82
CA SER A 94 -12.22 2.85 -2.77
C SER A 94 -11.89 2.31 -1.39
N VAL A 95 -12.00 3.20 -0.40
CA VAL A 95 -12.07 2.85 1.02
C VAL A 95 -13.44 3.32 1.51
N GLU A 96 -14.29 2.37 1.88
CA GLU A 96 -15.73 2.59 2.01
C GLU A 96 -16.29 3.27 0.75
N ASP A 97 -16.93 4.44 0.90
CA ASP A 97 -17.52 5.22 -0.19
C ASP A 97 -16.54 6.23 -0.81
N ARG A 98 -15.29 6.31 -0.34
CA ARG A 98 -14.29 7.28 -0.80
C ARG A 98 -13.41 6.68 -1.87
N SER A 99 -13.42 7.23 -3.08
CA SER A 99 -12.62 6.74 -4.21
C SER A 99 -11.38 7.59 -4.47
N GLY A 100 -10.28 6.93 -4.85
CA GLY A 100 -9.04 7.62 -5.18
C GLY A 100 -7.85 6.68 -5.34
N THR A 101 -6.66 7.25 -5.21
CA THR A 101 -5.42 6.47 -5.07
C THR A 101 -4.79 6.73 -3.71
N MET A 102 -3.97 5.82 -3.21
CA MET A 102 -3.19 6.01 -1.99
C MET A 102 -1.87 5.23 -2.06
N VAL A 103 -0.78 5.81 -1.56
CA VAL A 103 0.50 5.11 -1.47
C VAL A 103 0.59 4.42 -0.11
N PHE A 104 0.79 3.11 -0.13
CA PHE A 104 1.08 2.33 1.06
C PHE A 104 2.57 2.00 1.11
N SER A 105 3.13 2.04 2.31
CA SER A 105 4.44 1.48 2.64
C SER A 105 4.27 0.49 3.77
N TYR A 106 5.07 -0.57 3.78
CA TYR A 106 4.92 -1.61 4.78
C TYR A 106 6.23 -2.31 5.11
N GLU A 107 6.22 -2.93 6.28
CA GLU A 107 7.25 -3.81 6.80
C GLU A 107 6.60 -5.06 7.36
N GLY A 108 7.35 -6.16 7.41
CA GLY A 108 6.82 -7.41 7.91
C GLY A 108 7.88 -8.45 8.24
N ILE A 109 7.37 -9.55 8.78
CA ILE A 109 8.12 -10.77 9.04
C ILE A 109 7.37 -11.95 8.43
N GLY A 110 8.11 -12.96 8.00
CA GLY A 110 7.53 -14.18 7.48
C GLY A 110 8.41 -15.41 7.70
N ASN A 111 7.98 -16.53 7.15
CA ASN A 111 8.71 -17.79 7.23
C ASN A 111 8.65 -18.53 5.89
N ALA A 112 9.80 -18.75 5.26
CA ALA A 112 9.92 -19.39 3.96
C ALA A 112 9.53 -20.89 3.98
N VAL A 113 9.49 -21.52 5.16
CA VAL A 113 9.11 -22.93 5.32
C VAL A 113 7.59 -23.08 5.39
N THR A 114 6.91 -22.19 6.11
CA THR A 114 5.44 -22.23 6.24
C THR A 114 4.74 -21.43 5.16
N GLY A 115 5.42 -20.44 4.57
CA GLY A 115 4.81 -19.48 3.65
C GLY A 115 3.92 -18.43 4.32
N HIS A 116 4.00 -18.31 5.66
CA HIS A 116 3.17 -17.39 6.44
C HIS A 116 3.88 -16.06 6.70
N GLU A 117 3.13 -14.96 6.71
CA GLU A 117 3.64 -13.62 6.98
C GLU A 117 2.71 -12.75 7.85
N THR A 118 3.29 -11.74 8.48
CA THR A 118 2.59 -10.66 9.19
C THR A 118 3.17 -9.32 8.80
N LEU A 119 2.30 -8.38 8.43
CA LEU A 119 2.64 -7.12 7.80
C LEU A 119 2.04 -5.94 8.56
N ARG A 120 2.72 -4.78 8.52
CA ARG A 120 2.22 -3.49 8.99
C ARG A 120 2.29 -2.48 7.87
N PHE A 121 1.14 -1.97 7.47
CA PHE A 121 0.99 -0.99 6.41
C PHE A 121 0.69 0.39 6.97
N VAL A 122 1.25 1.39 6.32
CA VAL A 122 0.91 2.80 6.50
C VAL A 122 0.53 3.38 5.14
N GLY A 123 -0.71 3.85 5.01
CA GLY A 123 -1.25 4.50 3.83
C GLY A 123 -1.22 6.02 3.96
N ARG A 124 -0.64 6.71 2.97
CA ARG A 124 -0.53 8.17 2.91
C ARG A 124 -0.61 8.66 1.46
N GLN A 125 -0.58 9.98 1.28
CA GLN A 125 -0.52 10.62 -0.04
C GLN A 125 -1.70 10.22 -0.93
N GLY A 126 -2.91 10.28 -0.37
CA GLY A 126 -4.11 9.98 -1.12
C GLY A 126 -4.47 11.05 -2.16
N THR A 127 -5.23 10.65 -3.17
CA THR A 127 -5.82 11.54 -4.20
C THR A 127 -7.33 11.34 -4.26
N GLY A 128 -8.03 12.22 -4.99
CA GLY A 128 -9.50 12.16 -5.06
C GLY A 128 -10.12 12.32 -3.68
N ASP A 129 -11.09 11.48 -3.34
CA ASP A 129 -11.77 11.50 -2.05
C ASP A 129 -10.92 10.87 -0.92
N LEU A 130 -9.77 10.30 -1.27
CA LEU A 130 -8.76 9.84 -0.30
C LEU A 130 -7.70 10.92 -0.01
N ALA A 131 -7.81 12.12 -0.59
CA ALA A 131 -6.88 13.20 -0.30
C ALA A 131 -6.89 13.57 1.19
N GLY A 132 -5.72 13.47 1.82
CA GLY A 132 -5.57 13.70 3.26
C GLY A 132 -5.85 12.48 4.13
N ALA A 133 -6.34 11.37 3.58
CA ALA A 133 -6.54 10.15 4.37
C ALA A 133 -5.22 9.54 4.87
N TYR A 134 -5.29 8.89 6.02
CA TYR A 134 -4.22 8.17 6.69
C TYR A 134 -4.71 6.79 7.12
N ALA A 135 -4.06 5.75 6.64
CA ALA A 135 -4.39 4.37 7.02
C ALA A 135 -3.25 3.74 7.84
N ASN A 136 -3.62 2.99 8.87
CA ASN A 136 -2.71 2.14 9.63
C ASN A 136 -3.33 0.75 9.78
N ILE A 137 -2.72 -0.23 9.13
CA ILE A 137 -3.31 -1.56 8.91
C ILE A 137 -2.30 -2.63 9.29
N THR A 138 -2.76 -3.67 9.99
CA THR A 138 -2.02 -4.93 10.16
C THR A 138 -2.63 -5.97 9.24
N ALA A 139 -1.81 -6.81 8.63
CA ALA A 139 -2.29 -7.92 7.83
C ALA A 139 -1.51 -9.19 8.13
N GLU A 140 -2.13 -10.32 7.82
CA GLU A 140 -1.52 -11.64 7.86
C GLU A 140 -1.95 -12.43 6.62
N GLY A 141 -1.08 -13.31 6.15
CA GLY A 141 -1.36 -14.06 4.93
C GLY A 141 -0.47 -15.28 4.79
N ASP A 142 -0.89 -16.15 3.87
CA ASP A 142 -0.17 -17.36 3.51
C ASP A 142 0.04 -17.41 1.99
N VAL A 143 1.17 -17.98 1.58
CA VAL A 143 1.38 -18.41 0.19
C VAL A 143 0.34 -19.47 -0.16
N VAL A 144 -0.32 -19.29 -1.29
CA VAL A 144 -1.31 -20.25 -1.79
C VAL A 144 -0.71 -21.12 -2.90
N PRO A 145 -1.30 -22.31 -3.18
CA PRO A 145 -0.84 -23.15 -4.27
C PRO A 145 -0.77 -22.40 -5.61
N PRO A 146 0.27 -22.62 -6.44
CA PRO A 146 0.38 -21.96 -7.73
C PRO A 146 -0.83 -22.28 -8.63
N ASP A 147 -1.46 -21.24 -9.16
CA ASP A 147 -2.39 -21.34 -10.27
C ASP A 147 -1.65 -21.02 -11.57
N PRO A 148 -1.48 -22.01 -12.48
CA PRO A 148 -0.75 -21.82 -13.73
C PRO A 148 -1.40 -20.79 -14.67
N ASN A 149 -2.65 -20.39 -14.44
CA ASN A 149 -3.35 -19.41 -15.27
C ASN A 149 -3.32 -17.99 -14.68
N SER A 150 -2.80 -17.81 -13.47
CA SER A 150 -2.77 -16.50 -12.79
C SER A 150 -1.81 -15.50 -13.42
N GLY A 151 -0.74 -16.00 -14.07
CA GLY A 151 0.36 -15.18 -14.56
C GLY A 151 1.30 -14.66 -13.47
N CYS A 152 1.16 -15.13 -12.23
CA CYS A 152 2.01 -14.80 -11.09
C CYS A 152 3.12 -15.84 -10.91
N ASP A 153 4.30 -15.41 -10.44
CA ASP A 153 5.35 -16.33 -10.00
C ASP A 153 5.05 -16.88 -8.58
N LEU A 154 4.41 -16.05 -7.75
CA LEU A 154 3.96 -16.39 -6.40
C LEU A 154 2.61 -15.71 -6.11
N GLN A 155 1.73 -16.40 -5.40
CA GLN A 155 0.42 -15.90 -4.99
C GLN A 155 0.26 -16.06 -3.48
N GLY A 156 -0.49 -15.14 -2.88
CA GLY A 156 -0.90 -15.23 -1.49
C GLY A 156 -2.41 -15.07 -1.32
N ALA A 157 -2.87 -15.35 -0.12
CA ALA A 157 -4.18 -14.93 0.36
C ALA A 157 -4.04 -14.54 1.83
N GLY A 158 -4.73 -13.47 2.22
CA GLY A 158 -4.64 -12.99 3.59
C GLY A 158 -5.78 -12.09 4.00
N THR A 159 -5.73 -11.67 5.26
CA THR A 159 -6.70 -10.76 5.87
C THR A 159 -6.00 -9.55 6.46
N TYR A 160 -6.71 -8.43 6.52
CA TYR A 160 -6.21 -7.22 7.17
C TYR A 160 -7.23 -6.66 8.16
N THR A 161 -6.72 -5.98 9.18
CA THR A 161 -7.48 -5.19 10.15
C THR A 161 -6.74 -3.90 10.45
N GLY A 162 -7.46 -2.82 10.75
CA GLY A 162 -6.81 -1.55 11.07
C GLY A 162 -7.77 -0.40 11.23
N HIS A 163 -7.22 0.81 11.09
CA HIS A 163 -7.97 2.04 11.14
C HIS A 163 -7.61 2.96 9.96
N ASP A 164 -8.61 3.69 9.49
CA ASP A 164 -8.48 4.76 8.52
C ASP A 164 -8.93 6.09 9.15
N GLU A 165 -8.11 7.12 9.03
CA GLU A 165 -8.30 8.46 9.57
C GLU A 165 -8.39 9.48 8.44
N ASP A 166 -9.31 10.45 8.56
CA ASP A 166 -9.45 11.54 7.59
C ASP A 166 -8.67 12.77 8.07
N ALA A 167 -7.57 13.13 7.39
CA ALA A 167 -6.95 14.44 7.59
C ALA A 167 -7.56 15.44 6.61
N GLN A 168 -8.65 16.09 7.00
CA GLN A 168 -9.24 17.17 6.21
C GLN A 168 -8.29 18.37 6.14
N PHE A 169 -7.48 18.44 5.08
CA PHE A 169 -6.78 19.67 4.70
C PHE A 169 -7.63 20.45 3.70
N ALA A 170 -8.24 21.54 4.18
CA ALA A 170 -8.94 22.51 3.36
C ALA A 170 -7.97 23.17 2.35
N ILE A 171 -7.91 22.64 1.12
CA ILE A 171 -7.26 23.34 -0.01
C ILE A 171 -8.37 23.90 -0.91
N SER A 172 -8.80 25.11 -0.58
CA SER A 172 -9.52 25.98 -1.52
C SER A 172 -8.53 26.43 -2.60
N HIS A 173 -8.45 25.74 -3.74
CA HIS A 173 -7.79 26.28 -4.93
C HIS A 173 -8.56 25.92 -6.20
N HIS A 174 -9.33 26.93 -6.64
CA HIS A 174 -9.61 27.30 -8.03
C HIS A 174 -9.28 26.27 -9.11
N ALA A 175 -10.34 25.70 -9.69
CA ALA A 175 -10.30 25.03 -10.97
C ALA A 175 -9.75 25.99 -12.07
N SER A 176 -8.60 25.66 -12.63
CA SER A 176 -8.17 26.17 -13.93
C SER A 176 -7.73 24.98 -14.79
N ARG A 177 -8.52 24.74 -15.85
CA ARG A 177 -8.23 23.79 -16.93
C ARG A 177 -6.83 23.99 -17.53
N ARG A 178 -6.21 22.89 -18.01
CA ARG A 178 -5.76 22.72 -19.41
C ARG A 178 -5.18 21.31 -19.65
N ASP A 179 -5.85 20.58 -20.53
CA ASP A 179 -5.37 19.82 -21.70
C ASP A 179 -4.12 18.92 -21.61
N GLY A 180 -4.37 17.61 -21.74
CA GLY A 180 -3.78 16.75 -22.78
C GLY A 180 -2.35 16.23 -22.59
N PHE A 181 -2.18 14.90 -22.63
CA PHE A 181 -1.29 14.20 -23.57
C PHE A 181 -1.40 12.67 -23.40
N ALA A 182 -1.44 11.96 -24.52
CA ALA A 182 -1.42 10.49 -24.62
C ALA A 182 -0.19 10.03 -25.42
N PHE A 183 0.41 8.91 -25.01
CA PHE A 183 1.32 8.03 -25.77
C PHE A 183 1.24 6.65 -25.09
N GLY A 184 1.24 5.48 -25.74
CA GLY A 184 1.61 5.10 -27.10
C GLY A 184 2.55 3.88 -27.06
N GLU A 185 1.95 2.68 -27.18
CA GLU A 185 2.45 1.37 -27.68
C GLU A 185 3.80 0.70 -27.29
N ALA A 186 3.64 -0.55 -26.79
CA ALA A 186 4.21 -1.85 -27.23
C ALA A 186 5.72 -2.10 -27.35
N ILE A 187 6.23 -3.10 -26.59
CA ILE A 187 7.38 -3.94 -26.97
C ILE A 187 7.12 -5.42 -26.60
N THR A 188 7.44 -6.28 -27.57
CA THR A 188 7.24 -7.73 -27.73
C THR A 188 8.01 -8.59 -26.71
N LYS A 189 7.40 -9.68 -26.20
CA LYS A 189 8.10 -10.72 -25.41
C LYS A 189 8.46 -11.94 -26.29
N THR A 190 9.74 -12.28 -26.31
CA THR A 190 10.29 -13.52 -26.89
C THR A 190 10.33 -14.60 -25.80
N ASN A 191 9.89 -15.81 -26.17
CA ASN A 191 9.86 -17.02 -25.33
C ASN A 191 11.27 -17.46 -24.90
N VAL A 192 11.46 -17.68 -23.59
CA VAL A 192 12.49 -18.59 -23.05
C VAL A 192 11.88 -19.31 -21.85
N ALA A 193 11.85 -20.64 -21.91
CA ALA A 193 11.41 -21.53 -20.84
C ALA A 193 12.59 -21.88 -19.91
N VAL A 194 12.38 -21.81 -18.59
CA VAL A 194 13.27 -22.33 -17.53
C VAL A 194 12.40 -22.75 -16.31
N PRO A 195 12.83 -23.66 -15.41
CA PRO A 195 12.18 -24.94 -15.14
C PRO A 195 11.23 -24.92 -13.93
N ALA A 196 10.29 -25.86 -13.94
CA ALA A 196 9.35 -26.14 -12.85
C ALA A 196 10.07 -26.49 -11.53
N PHE A 197 9.67 -25.82 -10.45
CA PHE A 197 9.97 -26.26 -9.09
C PHE A 197 9.24 -27.59 -8.83
N ALA A 198 10.01 -28.67 -8.67
CA ALA A 198 9.54 -29.93 -8.13
C ALA A 198 9.79 -29.93 -6.62
N LEU A 199 8.75 -29.71 -5.80
CA LEU A 199 8.75 -30.23 -4.42
C LEU A 199 8.27 -31.68 -4.48
N ALA A 200 9.22 -32.59 -4.64
CA ALA A 200 8.98 -34.02 -4.44
C ALA A 200 8.81 -34.28 -2.93
N ALA A 201 7.56 -34.48 -2.51
CA ALA A 201 7.27 -35.18 -1.27
C ALA A 201 7.47 -36.68 -1.52
N THR A 202 8.59 -37.24 -1.09
CA THR A 202 8.72 -38.68 -0.86
C THR A 202 8.66 -38.95 0.65
N PRO A 203 7.66 -39.68 1.15
CA PRO A 203 7.68 -40.18 2.52
C PRO A 203 8.47 -41.50 2.59
N CYS A 204 9.36 -41.60 3.57
CA CYS A 204 9.70 -42.87 4.20
C CYS A 204 8.75 -43.14 5.35
#